data_AF-B8IP86-F1
#
_entry.id   AF-B8IP86-F1
#
_cell.length_a   1.000
_cell.length_b   1.000
_cell.length_c   1.000
_cell.angle_alpha   90.00
_cell.angle_beta   90.00
_cell.angle_gamma   90.00
#
_symmetry.space_group_name_H-M   'P 1'
#
loop_
_entity.id
_entity.type
_entity.pdbx_description
1 polymer ?
#
loop_
_entity_poly.entity_id
_entity_poly.type
_entity_poly.pdbx_seq_one_letter_code
_entity_poly.pdbx_strand_id
1 'polypeptide(L)'
;MRGSIRAASLAGAVLLAGCGGNPDRASPVVTLPPAKPAAYAGPVLAPDGTCTGPAPTGATAIAPGIGECELVRLKGSAPTDVLVGESGRGQREVQVLYAEPGGKELYFFVNNRLDRIVK
;
A
#
# COMPACT_ATOMS: atom_id res chain seq x y z
N MET A 1 71.61 19.04 34.17
CA MET A 1 72.96 18.57 33.78
C MET A 1 72.84 17.15 33.25
N ARG A 2 73.35 16.89 32.02
CA ARG A 2 73.74 15.57 31.45
C ARG A 2 72.61 14.53 31.25
N GLY A 3 72.36 13.90 30.11
CA GLY A 3 72.99 13.88 28.79
C GLY A 3 72.80 12.48 28.14
N SER A 4 72.36 12.48 26.86
CA SER A 4 72.64 11.53 25.75
C SER A 4 72.26 10.04 25.91
N ILE A 5 71.67 9.36 24.90
CA ILE A 5 72.26 8.78 23.66
C ILE A 5 71.08 8.46 22.70
N ARG A 6 70.94 9.06 21.50
CA ARG A 6 71.51 8.79 20.14
C ARG A 6 71.10 7.49 19.43
N ALA A 7 70.44 7.70 18.27
CA ALA A 7 70.55 7.00 16.96
C ALA A 7 70.14 5.51 16.90
N ALA A 8 69.69 4.92 15.78
CA ALA A 8 69.88 5.27 14.38
C ALA A 8 68.76 4.66 13.51
N SER A 9 68.57 5.30 12.36
CA SER A 9 67.73 4.97 11.22
C SER A 9 68.17 3.71 10.48
N LEU A 10 67.23 3.03 9.78
CA LEU A 10 67.39 2.38 8.46
C LEU A 10 65.99 1.86 8.05
N ALA A 11 65.35 2.49 7.05
CA ALA A 11 65.32 2.05 5.65
C ALA A 11 64.29 0.93 5.40
N GLY A 12 63.32 1.18 4.50
CA GLY A 12 62.39 0.14 4.09
C GLY A 12 61.29 0.58 3.13
N ALA A 13 61.65 0.62 1.84
CA ALA A 13 60.80 0.31 0.67
C ALA A 13 59.50 1.11 0.42
N VAL A 14 59.58 1.94 -0.62
CA VAL A 14 58.48 2.26 -1.53
C VAL A 14 57.94 0.96 -2.16
N LEU A 15 56.64 0.69 -2.02
CA LEU A 15 55.90 -0.18 -2.93
C LEU A 15 54.62 0.54 -3.36
N LEU A 16 54.61 0.96 -4.62
CA LEU A 16 53.37 1.18 -5.36
C LEU A 16 52.69 -0.18 -5.58
N ALA A 17 51.38 -0.24 -5.37
CA ALA A 17 50.39 -0.95 -6.20
C ALA A 17 49.22 -1.43 -5.35
N GLY A 18 48.01 -1.03 -5.74
CA GLY A 18 46.79 -1.64 -5.22
C GLY A 18 45.60 -0.72 -5.19
N CYS A 19 45.15 -0.21 -6.35
CA CYS A 19 43.71 0.02 -6.53
C CYS A 19 43.03 -1.35 -6.60
N GLY A 20 42.88 -2.00 -5.44
CA GLY A 20 41.97 -3.12 -5.28
C GLY A 20 40.56 -2.57 -5.27
N GLY A 21 40.00 -2.33 -6.45
CA GLY A 21 38.56 -2.21 -6.59
C GLY A 21 37.97 -3.52 -6.08
N ASN A 22 37.32 -3.48 -4.92
CA ASN A 22 36.50 -4.57 -4.44
C ASN A 22 35.11 -4.39 -5.08
N PRO A 23 34.73 -5.14 -6.11
CA PRO A 23 33.37 -5.06 -6.68
C PRO A 23 32.30 -5.58 -5.72
N ASP A 24 32.70 -6.14 -4.56
CA ASP A 24 31.80 -6.82 -3.63
C ASP A 24 31.38 -5.94 -2.44
N ARG A 25 30.98 -4.69 -2.70
CA ARG A 25 30.14 -3.97 -1.73
C ARG A 25 28.68 -4.29 -2.08
N ALA A 26 28.21 -5.44 -1.59
CA ALA A 26 26.79 -5.68 -1.47
C ALA A 26 26.19 -4.49 -0.69
N SER A 27 25.38 -3.68 -1.39
CA SER A 27 24.64 -2.61 -0.74
C SER A 27 23.70 -3.24 0.29
N PRO A 28 23.60 -2.70 1.52
CA PRO A 28 22.63 -3.21 2.48
C PRO A 28 21.24 -3.08 1.86
N VAL A 29 20.54 -4.22 1.73
CA VAL A 29 19.14 -4.23 1.32
C VAL A 29 18.35 -3.54 2.42
N VAL A 30 17.97 -2.29 2.20
CA VAL A 30 17.07 -1.55 3.08
C VAL A 30 15.66 -2.03 2.77
N THR A 31 15.13 -2.91 3.63
CA THR A 31 13.71 -3.26 3.59
C THR A 31 12.92 -2.06 4.11
N LEU A 32 12.36 -1.27 3.20
CA LEU A 32 11.40 -0.22 3.57
C LEU A 32 10.10 -0.89 4.04
N PRO A 33 9.50 -0.44 5.16
CA PRO A 33 8.17 -0.88 5.52
C PRO A 33 7.19 -0.52 4.40
N PRO A 34 6.17 -1.34 4.13
CA PRO A 34 5.17 -1.01 3.12
C PRO A 34 4.52 0.33 3.47
N ALA A 35 4.40 1.20 2.46
CA ALA A 35 3.76 2.49 2.64
C ALA A 35 2.33 2.28 3.17
N LYS A 36 1.94 3.04 4.19
CA LYS A 36 0.55 3.02 4.69
C LYS A 36 -0.36 3.45 3.53
N PRO A 37 -1.44 2.71 3.23
CA PRO A 37 -2.39 3.12 2.22
C PRO A 37 -2.89 4.53 2.51
N ALA A 38 -2.96 5.37 1.48
CA ALA A 38 -3.54 6.70 1.61
C ALA A 38 -4.97 6.59 2.16
N ALA A 39 -5.31 7.47 3.10
CA ALA A 39 -6.66 7.54 3.63
C ALA A 39 -7.63 7.83 2.48
N TYR A 40 -8.72 7.06 2.40
CA TYR A 40 -9.76 7.30 1.41
C TYR A 40 -10.52 8.57 1.78
N ALA A 41 -10.64 9.50 0.82
CA ALA A 41 -11.29 10.80 0.98
C ALA A 41 -12.39 10.99 -0.07
N GLY A 42 -13.27 10.00 -0.23
CA GLY A 42 -14.41 10.04 -1.14
C GLY A 42 -15.74 9.80 -0.40
N PRO A 43 -16.87 9.95 -1.10
CA PRO A 43 -18.18 9.57 -0.56
C PRO A 43 -18.21 8.06 -0.28
N VAL A 44 -19.01 7.70 0.73
CA VAL A 44 -19.18 6.34 1.23
C VAL A 44 -20.64 5.95 1.19
N LEU A 45 -20.91 4.65 1.18
CA LEU A 45 -22.25 4.11 1.18
C LEU A 45 -22.76 4.03 2.62
N ALA A 46 -23.94 4.58 2.88
CA ALA A 46 -24.66 4.41 4.12
C ALA A 46 -25.38 3.06 4.15
N PRO A 47 -25.77 2.55 5.34
CA PRO A 47 -26.49 1.27 5.46
C PRO A 47 -27.82 1.20 4.71
N ASP A 48 -28.41 2.35 4.38
CA ASP A 48 -29.65 2.45 3.59
C ASP A 48 -29.41 2.38 2.07
N GLY A 49 -28.16 2.18 1.63
CA GLY A 49 -27.80 2.14 0.22
C GLY A 49 -27.62 3.51 -0.44
N THR A 50 -27.71 4.61 0.32
CA THR A 50 -27.49 5.96 -0.21
C THR A 50 -26.02 6.37 -0.12
N CYS A 51 -25.58 7.18 -1.08
CA CYS A 51 -24.24 7.76 -1.05
C CYS A 51 -24.22 9.06 -0.26
N THR A 52 -23.22 9.23 0.61
CA THR A 52 -23.04 10.45 1.41
C THR A 52 -22.67 11.69 0.60
N GLY A 53 -22.40 11.53 -0.69
CA GLY A 53 -22.08 12.60 -1.62
C GLY A 53 -22.06 12.11 -3.07
N PRO A 54 -21.77 13.01 -4.03
CA PRO A 54 -21.77 12.68 -5.45
C PRO A 54 -20.69 11.64 -5.77
N ALA A 55 -21.08 10.55 -6.43
CA ALA A 55 -20.17 9.47 -6.81
C ALA A 55 -19.06 9.97 -7.76
N PRO A 56 -17.78 9.67 -7.48
CA PRO A 56 -16.68 9.97 -8.40
C PRO A 56 -16.87 9.27 -9.76
N THR A 57 -16.40 9.90 -10.83
CA THR A 57 -16.51 9.38 -12.21
C THR A 57 -15.19 8.83 -12.76
N GLY A 58 -14.19 8.63 -11.89
CA GLY A 58 -12.86 8.19 -12.30
C GLY A 58 -12.83 6.72 -12.75
N ALA A 59 -13.57 5.84 -12.06
CA ALA A 59 -13.67 4.45 -12.45
C ALA A 59 -14.60 4.23 -13.66
N THR A 60 -14.13 3.50 -14.66
CA THR A 60 -14.89 3.12 -15.85
C THR A 60 -15.39 1.67 -15.83
N ALA A 61 -14.88 0.85 -14.91
CA ALA A 61 -15.24 -0.56 -14.73
C ALA A 61 -15.22 -0.94 -13.25
N ILE A 62 -15.95 -1.99 -12.90
CA ILE A 62 -16.01 -2.51 -11.54
C ILE A 62 -14.84 -3.48 -11.32
N ALA A 63 -13.85 -3.05 -10.53
CA ALA A 63 -12.66 -3.82 -10.21
C ALA A 63 -12.11 -3.42 -8.83
N PRO A 64 -11.29 -4.26 -8.17
CA PRO A 64 -10.68 -3.90 -6.90
C PRO A 64 -9.99 -2.53 -6.95
N GLY A 65 -10.17 -1.75 -5.88
CA GLY A 65 -9.63 -0.40 -5.71
C GLY A 65 -10.63 0.76 -5.91
N ILE A 66 -11.78 0.52 -6.57
CA ILE A 66 -12.83 1.55 -6.73
C ILE A 66 -13.51 1.89 -5.40
N GLY A 67 -14.09 3.08 -5.31
CA GLY A 67 -14.89 3.49 -4.15
C GLY A 67 -16.30 2.88 -4.12
N GLU A 68 -16.91 2.86 -2.95
CA GLU A 68 -18.27 2.33 -2.73
C GLU A 68 -19.33 3.03 -3.58
N CYS A 69 -19.29 4.35 -3.65
CA CYS A 69 -20.23 5.11 -4.46
C CYS A 69 -19.93 5.04 -5.97
N GLU A 70 -18.70 4.73 -6.35
CA GLU A 70 -18.39 4.42 -7.75
C GLU A 70 -19.05 3.09 -8.16
N LEU A 71 -19.11 2.09 -7.27
CA LEU A 71 -19.86 0.86 -7.51
C LEU A 71 -21.33 1.17 -7.78
N VAL A 72 -22.00 1.94 -6.91
CA VAL A 72 -23.42 2.28 -7.10
C VAL A 72 -23.66 2.97 -8.44
N ARG A 73 -22.80 3.93 -8.80
CA ARG A 73 -22.88 4.60 -10.10
C ARG A 73 -22.67 3.64 -11.27
N LEU A 74 -21.69 2.73 -11.18
CA LEU A 74 -21.38 1.77 -12.24
C LEU A 74 -22.44 0.67 -12.38
N LYS A 75 -23.08 0.26 -11.28
CA LYS A 75 -24.23 -0.67 -11.30
C LYS A 75 -25.47 -0.01 -11.87
N GLY A 76 -25.66 1.29 -11.63
CA GLY A 76 -26.80 2.06 -12.14
C GLY A 76 -28.13 1.74 -11.46
N SER A 77 -28.10 0.96 -10.37
CA SER A 77 -29.25 0.57 -9.57
C SER A 77 -28.89 0.67 -8.09
N ALA A 78 -29.92 0.72 -7.23
CA ALA A 78 -29.70 0.66 -5.79
C ALA A 78 -29.26 -0.76 -5.38
N PRO A 79 -28.36 -0.89 -4.39
CA PRO A 79 -28.03 -2.18 -3.82
C PRO A 79 -29.25 -2.83 -3.18
N THR A 80 -29.29 -4.16 -3.20
CA THR A 80 -30.34 -4.94 -2.52
C THR A 80 -30.18 -4.91 -1.01
N ASP A 81 -28.93 -4.95 -0.54
CA ASP A 81 -28.59 -4.88 0.88
C ASP A 81 -27.19 -4.30 1.07
N VAL A 82 -26.98 -3.62 2.20
CA VAL A 82 -25.69 -3.01 2.57
C VAL A 82 -25.42 -3.29 4.04
N LEU A 83 -24.38 -4.08 4.30
CA LEU A 83 -23.90 -4.35 5.65
C LEU A 83 -22.65 -3.53 5.91
N VAL A 84 -22.71 -2.61 6.86
CA VAL A 84 -21.56 -1.80 7.30
C VAL A 84 -21.08 -2.31 8.65
N GLY A 85 -19.80 -2.57 8.78
CA GLY A 85 -19.19 -3.01 10.03
C GLY A 85 -17.71 -2.72 10.12
N GLU A 86 -17.05 -3.42 11.04
CA GLU A 86 -15.60 -3.38 11.20
C GLU A 86 -15.03 -4.77 10.92
N SER A 87 -13.96 -4.81 10.14
CA SER A 87 -13.14 -6.01 9.98
C SER A 87 -12.46 -6.38 11.31
N GLY A 88 -12.01 -7.63 11.43
CA GLY A 88 -11.20 -8.10 12.57
C GLY A 88 -9.85 -7.40 12.77
N ARG A 89 -9.56 -6.36 11.97
CA ARG A 89 -8.36 -5.50 12.05
C ARG A 89 -8.69 -4.04 12.37
N GLY A 90 -9.92 -3.75 12.81
CA GLY A 90 -10.39 -2.40 13.14
C GLY A 90 -10.50 -1.47 11.93
N GLN A 91 -10.60 -2.04 10.73
CA GLN A 91 -10.81 -1.28 9.49
C GLN A 91 -12.29 -1.37 9.11
N ARG A 92 -12.88 -0.29 8.55
CA ARG A 92 -14.26 -0.31 8.06
C ARG A 92 -14.40 -1.35 6.96
N GLU A 93 -15.40 -2.21 7.09
CA GLU A 93 -15.79 -3.21 6.12
C GLU A 93 -17.23 -2.95 5.66
N VAL A 94 -17.46 -3.01 4.34
CA VAL A 94 -18.80 -2.92 3.77
C VAL A 94 -19.04 -4.09 2.84
N GLN A 95 -20.17 -4.74 3.01
CA GLN A 95 -20.66 -5.78 2.10
C GLN A 95 -21.87 -5.23 1.36
N VAL A 96 -21.78 -5.19 0.04
CA VAL A 96 -22.85 -4.67 -0.81
C VAL A 96 -23.37 -5.81 -1.66
N LEU A 97 -24.68 -6.10 -1.54
CA LEU A 97 -25.36 -7.13 -2.30
C LEU A 97 -26.11 -6.51 -3.48
N TYR A 98 -25.93 -7.08 -4.66
CA TYR A 98 -26.77 -6.83 -5.84
C TYR A 98 -27.41 -8.12 -6.32
N ALA A 99 -28.69 -8.03 -6.70
CA ALA A 99 -29.37 -9.07 -7.47
C ALA A 99 -29.05 -8.87 -8.97
N GLU A 100 -28.48 -9.90 -9.60
CA GLU A 100 -28.15 -9.90 -11.03
C GLU A 100 -29.03 -10.88 -11.80
N PRO A 101 -29.21 -10.68 -13.12
CA PRO A 101 -29.77 -11.71 -13.98
C PRO A 101 -28.91 -12.98 -13.93
N GLY A 102 -29.37 -14.00 -13.21
CA GLY A 102 -28.68 -15.27 -13.05
C GLY A 102 -28.03 -15.51 -11.69
N GLY A 103 -28.10 -14.57 -10.74
CA GLY A 103 -27.53 -14.80 -9.41
C GLY A 103 -27.49 -13.58 -8.50
N LYS A 104 -26.58 -13.64 -7.51
CA LYS A 104 -26.32 -12.56 -6.57
C LYS A 104 -24.84 -12.22 -6.65
N GLU A 105 -24.51 -10.94 -6.67
CA GLU A 105 -23.13 -10.47 -6.57
C GLU A 105 -22.92 -9.77 -5.23
N LEU A 106 -21.87 -10.17 -4.52
CA LEU A 106 -21.44 -9.60 -3.25
C LEU A 106 -20.11 -8.87 -3.44
N TYR A 107 -20.11 -7.60 -3.10
CA TYR A 107 -18.95 -6.71 -3.21
C TYR A 107 -18.43 -6.38 -1.82
N PHE A 108 -17.18 -6.72 -1.55
CA PHE A 108 -16.55 -6.53 -0.25
C PHE A 108 -15.60 -5.34 -0.31
N PHE A 109 -15.84 -4.33 0.52
CA PHE A 109 -15.00 -3.17 0.64
C PHE A 109 -14.23 -3.22 1.96
N VAL A 110 -12.94 -2.91 1.90
CA VAL A 110 -12.10 -2.70 3.08
C VAL A 110 -11.48 -1.32 2.96
N ASN A 111 -11.60 -0.51 4.01
CA ASN A 111 -11.13 0.87 4.00
C ASN A 111 -11.67 1.69 2.82
N ASN A 112 -12.96 1.49 2.55
CA ASN A 112 -13.72 2.18 1.51
C ASN A 112 -13.25 1.91 0.07
N ARG A 113 -12.48 0.83 -0.14
CA ARG A 113 -12.08 0.37 -1.47
C ARG A 113 -12.53 -1.05 -1.71
N LEU A 114 -12.97 -1.34 -2.94
CA LEU A 114 -13.36 -2.68 -3.33
C LEU A 114 -12.15 -3.61 -3.19
N ASP A 115 -12.28 -4.64 -2.37
CA ASP A 115 -11.26 -5.66 -2.13
C ASP A 115 -11.50 -6.85 -3.08
N ARG A 116 -12.73 -7.36 -3.08
CA ARG A 116 -13.10 -8.55 -3.86
C ARG A 116 -14.59 -8.61 -4.21
N ILE A 117 -14.90 -9.49 -5.14
CA ILE A 117 -16.24 -9.74 -5.67
C ILE A 117 -16.53 -11.24 -5.58
N VAL A 118 -17.72 -11.60 -5.09
CA VAL A 118 -18.24 -12.98 -5.03
C VAL A 118 -19.50 -13.04 -5.88
N LYS A 119 -19.65 -14.11 -6.68
CA LYS A 119 -20.80 -14.34 -7.57
C LYS A 119 -21.41 -15.72 -7.31
#